data_AF-A0A3N5Y623-F1
#
_entry.id   AF-A0A3N5Y623-F1
#
_cell.length_a   1.000
_cell.length_b   1.000
_cell.length_c   1.000
_cell.angle_alpha   90.00
_cell.angle_beta   90.00
_cell.angle_gamma   90.00
#
_symmetry.space_group_name_H-M   'P 1'
#
loop_
_entity.id
_entity.type
_entity.pdbx_description
1 polymer ?
#
loop_
_entity_poly.entity_id
_entity_poly.type
_entity_poly.pdbx_seq_one_letter_code
_entity_poly.pdbx_strand_id
1 'polypeptide(L)'
;MLHMLMPRDHLLAIIEGEAPDQAPFVIWDNKIPDAATARRLVELDACIVVKSAVYEAKLKSIQKGESICEEDGHKFLHTTYETPGGPLTDVSLVSSGSLWHQKPVFESP
;
A
#
# COMPACT_ATOMS: atom_id res chain seq x y z
N MET A 1 11.52 33.49 21.25
CA MET A 1 10.71 33.09 20.07
C MET A 1 10.77 31.57 20.05
N LEU A 2 9.68 30.87 20.41
CA LEU A 2 9.66 29.41 20.33
C LEU A 2 9.74 29.03 18.86
N HIS A 3 10.80 28.34 18.46
CA HIS A 3 10.90 27.76 17.12
C HIS A 3 9.89 26.61 17.10
N MET A 4 8.80 26.77 16.34
CA MET A 4 7.82 25.71 16.19
C MET A 4 8.44 24.64 15.30
N LEU A 5 8.80 23.50 15.89
CA LEU A 5 9.35 22.37 15.16
C LEU A 5 8.31 21.84 14.17
N MET A 6 8.77 21.53 12.96
CA MET A 6 7.92 20.97 11.92
C MET A 6 7.75 19.46 12.16
N PRO A 7 6.69 18.81 11.62
CA PRO A 7 6.49 17.37 11.77
C PRO A 7 7.72 16.53 11.42
N ARG A 8 8.47 16.94 10.39
CA ARG A 8 9.76 16.36 10.00
C ARG A 8 10.81 16.37 11.11
N ASP A 9 10.90 17.46 11.86
CA ASP A 9 11.93 17.62 12.90
C ASP A 9 11.67 16.65 14.07
N HIS A 10 10.40 16.46 14.45
CA HIS A 10 10.02 15.45 15.45
C HIS A 10 10.35 14.02 15.00
N LEU A 11 10.20 13.73 13.69
CA LEU A 11 10.53 12.42 13.16
C LEU A 11 12.05 12.19 13.18
N LEU A 12 12.84 13.19 12.78
CA LEU A 12 14.29 13.09 12.78
C LEU A 12 14.85 12.92 14.19
N ALA A 13 14.33 13.66 15.17
CA ALA A 13 14.68 13.49 16.58
C ALA A 13 14.52 12.02 17.03
N ILE A 14 13.37 11.40 16.71
CA ILE A 14 13.15 9.97 17.05
C ILE A 14 14.13 9.05 16.33
N ILE A 15 14.42 9.29 15.05
CA ILE A 15 15.38 8.48 14.28
C ILE A 15 16.78 8.57 14.89
N GLU A 16 17.15 9.73 15.42
CA GLU A 16 18.44 9.97 16.08
C GLU A 16 18.48 9.49 17.54
N GLY A 17 17.36 8.96 18.05
CA GLY A 17 17.25 8.44 19.42
C GLY A 17 16.94 9.51 20.47
N GLU A 18 16.56 10.72 20.04
CA GLU A 18 16.09 11.80 20.89
C GLU A 18 14.58 11.67 21.19
N ALA A 19 14.12 12.38 22.22
CA ALA A 19 12.72 12.44 22.60
C ALA A 19 12.14 13.80 22.17
N PRO A 20 11.32 13.87 21.10
CA PRO A 20 10.68 15.12 20.72
C PRO A 20 9.63 15.52 21.77
N ASP A 21 9.34 16.81 21.84
CA ASP A 21 8.30 17.39 22.70
C ASP A 21 6.88 16.99 22.24
N GLN A 22 6.72 16.55 20.99
CA GLN A 22 5.49 15.99 20.46
C GLN A 22 5.75 14.77 19.56
N ALA A 23 4.83 13.80 19.58
CA ALA A 23 4.85 12.69 18.62
C ALA A 23 4.77 13.21 17.17
N PRO A 24 5.59 12.71 16.23
CA PRO A 24 5.57 13.15 14.85
C PRO A 24 4.26 12.75 14.18
N PHE A 25 3.77 13.63 13.30
CA PHE A 25 2.67 13.31 12.42
C PHE A 25 3.20 12.56 11.18
N VAL A 26 2.79 11.31 11.03
CA VAL A 26 3.09 10.47 9.84
C VAL A 26 1.79 10.03 9.17
N ILE A 27 1.77 9.99 7.84
CA ILE A 27 0.60 9.55 7.06
C ILE A 27 1.03 8.66 5.90
N TRP A 28 0.32 7.56 5.67
CA TRP A 28 0.53 6.74 4.48
C TRP A 28 0.04 7.47 3.23
N ASP A 29 0.81 7.39 2.15
CA ASP A 29 0.49 8.02 0.86
C ASP A 29 -0.92 7.67 0.34
N ASN A 30 -1.37 6.44 0.57
CA ASN A 30 -2.69 5.95 0.18
C ASN A 30 -3.84 6.35 1.13
N LYS A 31 -3.56 7.13 2.18
CA LYS A 31 -4.56 7.66 3.14
C LYS A 31 -4.78 9.16 3.02
N ILE A 32 -4.15 9.80 2.04
CA ILE A 32 -4.36 11.21 1.77
C ILE A 32 -5.70 11.41 1.04
N PRO A 33 -6.65 12.21 1.57
CA PRO A 33 -8.03 12.27 1.07
C PRO A 33 -8.19 12.82 -0.35
N ASP A 34 -7.44 13.85 -0.69
CA ASP A 34 -7.55 14.57 -1.96
C ASP A 34 -6.25 15.30 -2.33
N ALA A 35 -6.16 15.77 -3.57
CA ALA A 35 -4.96 16.42 -4.10
C ALA A 35 -4.64 17.78 -3.45
N ALA A 36 -5.63 18.52 -2.96
CA ALA A 36 -5.40 19.81 -2.30
C ALA A 36 -4.83 19.58 -0.89
N THR A 37 -5.40 18.63 -0.15
CA THR A 37 -4.90 18.17 1.14
C THR A 37 -3.48 17.62 1.01
N ALA A 38 -3.19 16.83 -0.04
CA ALA A 38 -1.85 16.34 -0.33
C ALA A 38 -0.83 17.47 -0.48
N ARG A 39 -1.14 18.48 -1.29
CA ARG A 39 -0.28 19.65 -1.49
C ARG A 39 -0.04 20.39 -0.19
N ARG A 40 -1.09 20.59 0.61
CA ARG A 40 -0.98 21.29 1.89
C ARG A 40 -0.10 20.54 2.90
N LEU A 41 -0.21 19.21 2.94
CA LEU A 41 0.64 18.37 3.78
C LEU A 41 2.11 18.46 3.36
N VAL A 42 2.39 18.46 2.05
CA VAL A 42 3.75 18.66 1.52
C VAL A 42 4.30 20.04 1.89
N GLU A 43 3.50 21.10 1.76
CA GLU A 43 3.88 22.46 2.18
C GLU A 43 4.20 22.58 3.68
N LEU A 44 3.66 21.68 4.50
CA LEU A 44 3.86 21.64 5.95
C LEU A 44 4.95 20.64 6.37
N ASP A 45 5.78 20.16 5.44
CA ASP A 45 6.80 19.14 5.70
C ASP A 45 6.25 17.89 6.44
N ALA A 46 5.03 17.49 6.10
CA ALA A 46 4.43 16.30 6.67
C ALA A 46 5.24 15.05 6.25
N CYS A 47 5.40 14.12 7.19
CA CYS A 47 6.09 12.87 6.93
C CYS A 47 5.17 11.88 6.22
N ILE A 48 5.21 11.87 4.88
CA ILE A 48 4.42 10.96 4.06
C ILE A 48 5.19 9.65 3.87
N VAL A 49 4.63 8.56 4.39
CA VAL A 49 5.18 7.22 4.22
C VAL A 49 4.68 6.65 2.91
N VAL A 50 5.58 6.55 1.93
CA VAL A 50 5.29 5.94 0.64
C VAL A 50 5.26 4.43 0.80
N LYS A 51 4.11 3.80 0.50
CA LYS A 51 3.98 2.35 0.56
C LYS A 51 4.75 1.71 -0.59
N SER A 52 6.06 1.56 -0.41
CA SER A 52 6.93 0.77 -1.29
C SER A 52 7.21 -0.60 -0.66
N ALA A 53 7.26 -1.63 -1.49
CA ALA A 53 7.75 -2.93 -1.03
C ALA A 53 9.26 -2.80 -0.79
N VAL A 54 9.72 -3.07 0.43
CA VAL A 54 11.15 -3.04 0.79
C VAL A 54 11.95 -4.18 0.13
N TYR A 55 11.26 -5.17 -0.43
CA TYR A 55 11.81 -6.25 -1.24
C TYR A 55 10.83 -6.61 -2.35
N GLU A 56 11.36 -7.13 -3.46
CA GLU A 56 10.56 -7.69 -4.55
C GLU A 56 10.54 -9.23 -4.42
N ALA A 57 9.35 -9.82 -4.27
CA ALA A 57 9.20 -11.27 -4.28
C ALA A 57 8.99 -11.77 -5.72
N LYS A 58 9.84 -12.69 -6.18
CA LYS A 58 9.73 -13.34 -7.49
C LYS A 58 9.56 -14.84 -7.36
N LEU A 59 8.57 -15.39 -8.05
CA LEU A 59 8.44 -16.83 -8.23
C LEU A 59 9.35 -17.25 -9.39
N LYS A 60 10.36 -18.08 -9.12
CA LYS A 60 11.39 -18.42 -10.12
C LYS A 60 10.91 -19.39 -11.21
N SER A 61 9.89 -20.20 -10.91
CA SER A 61 9.49 -21.33 -11.77
C SER A 61 7.99 -21.41 -11.99
N ILE A 62 7.24 -20.40 -11.56
CA ILE A 62 5.80 -20.33 -11.69
C ILE A 62 5.49 -19.13 -12.58
N GLN A 63 4.82 -19.38 -13.70
CA GLN A 63 4.32 -18.30 -14.52
C GLN A 63 3.08 -17.70 -13.85
N LYS A 64 3.07 -16.38 -13.71
CA LYS A 64 1.95 -15.62 -13.17
C LYS A 64 1.27 -14.88 -14.33
N GLY A 65 -0.02 -15.10 -14.49
CA GLY A 65 -0.88 -14.37 -15.43
C GLY A 65 -1.93 -13.57 -14.67
N GLU A 66 -2.30 -12.42 -15.22
CA GLU A 66 -3.40 -11.61 -14.71
C GLU A 66 -4.39 -11.35 -15.85
N SER A 67 -5.67 -11.54 -15.58
CA SER A 67 -6.75 -11.19 -16.49
C SER A 67 -7.86 -10.49 -15.73
N ILE A 68 -8.52 -9.55 -16.40
CA ILE A 68 -9.68 -8.86 -15.85
C ILE A 68 -10.91 -9.38 -16.58
N CYS A 69 -11.92 -9.84 -15.83
CA CYS A 69 -13.25 -10.12 -16.34
C CYS A 69 -14.28 -9.18 -15.72
N GLU A 70 -15.43 -9.06 -16.37
CA GLU A 70 -16.58 -8.32 -15.86
C GLU A 70 -17.74 -9.30 -15.69
N GLU A 71 -18.26 -9.41 -14.48
CA GLU A 71 -19.37 -10.28 -14.11
C GLU A 71 -20.38 -9.45 -13.31
N ASP A 72 -21.64 -9.45 -13.72
CA ASP A 72 -22.73 -8.68 -13.09
C ASP A 72 -22.41 -7.18 -12.87
N GLY A 73 -21.66 -6.56 -13.79
CA GLY A 73 -21.24 -5.16 -13.72
C GLY A 73 -20.09 -4.89 -12.73
N HIS A 74 -19.51 -5.94 -12.16
CA HIS A 74 -18.35 -5.88 -11.29
C HIS A 74 -17.10 -6.37 -12.03
N LYS A 75 -15.98 -5.68 -11.83
CA LYS A 75 -14.69 -6.08 -12.39
C LYS A 75 -13.96 -7.00 -11.43
N PHE A 76 -13.51 -8.14 -11.91
CA PHE A 76 -12.72 -9.09 -11.14
C PHE A 76 -11.34 -9.23 -11.77
N LEU A 77 -10.31 -9.21 -10.93
CA LEU A 77 -8.95 -9.55 -11.27
C LEU A 77 -8.73 -11.03 -10.94
N HIS A 78 -8.44 -11.82 -11.96
CA HIS A 78 -8.04 -13.21 -11.83
C HIS A 78 -6.52 -13.26 -11.93
N THR A 79 -5.88 -13.76 -10.88
CA THR A 79 -4.44 -14.05 -10.88
C THR A 79 -4.25 -15.55 -10.97
N THR A 80 -3.70 -16.03 -12.09
CA THR A 80 -3.43 -17.45 -12.32
C THR A 80 -1.96 -17.74 -12.15
N TYR A 81 -1.66 -18.84 -11.47
CA TYR A 81 -0.32 -19.37 -11.24
C TYR A 81 -0.20 -20.74 -11.89
N GLU A 82 0.66 -20.86 -12.90
CA GLU A 82 0.93 -22.13 -13.55
C GLU A 82 1.90 -22.95 -12.69
N THR A 83 1.39 -23.96 -12.00
CA THR A 83 2.20 -24.84 -11.13
C THR A 83 2.33 -26.24 -11.73
N PRO A 84 3.33 -27.05 -11.32
CA PRO A 84 3.42 -28.44 -11.75
C PRO A 84 2.22 -29.30 -11.36
N GLY A 85 1.48 -28.91 -10.31
CA GLY A 85 0.25 -29.60 -9.87
C GLY A 85 -1.02 -29.12 -10.59
N GLY A 86 -0.89 -28.19 -11.53
CA GLY A 86 -2.00 -27.53 -12.22
C GLY A 86 -2.10 -26.04 -11.91
N PRO A 87 -3.00 -25.32 -12.60
CA PRO A 87 -3.19 -23.89 -12.37
C PRO A 87 -3.86 -23.64 -11.02
N LEU A 88 -3.37 -22.64 -10.30
CA LEU A 88 -4.03 -22.09 -9.11
C LEU A 88 -4.55 -20.68 -9.44
N THR A 89 -5.68 -20.28 -8.85
CA THR A 89 -6.31 -19.00 -9.17
C THR A 89 -6.70 -18.25 -7.91
N ASP A 90 -6.24 -17.01 -7.78
CA ASP A 90 -6.78 -15.99 -6.87
C ASP A 90 -7.79 -15.13 -7.62
N VAL A 91 -8.90 -14.79 -6.97
CA VAL A 91 -9.91 -13.87 -7.50
C VAL A 91 -10.10 -12.71 -6.55
N SER A 92 -9.95 -11.49 -7.08
CA SER A 92 -10.13 -10.25 -6.35
C SER A 92 -11.13 -9.34 -7.05
N LEU A 93 -12.10 -8.80 -6.32
CA LEU A 93 -13.00 -7.76 -6.80
C LEU A 93 -12.24 -6.43 -6.88
N VAL A 94 -12.30 -5.77 -8.03
CA VAL A 94 -11.76 -4.43 -8.25
C VAL A 94 -12.85 -3.40 -7.90
N SER A 95 -12.67 -2.66 -6.81
CA SER A 95 -13.66 -1.67 -6.36
C SER A 95 -12.97 -0.43 -5.78
N SER A 96 -13.33 0.75 -6.29
CA SER A 96 -12.86 2.05 -5.79
C SER A 96 -11.33 2.16 -5.65
N GLY A 97 -10.59 1.67 -6.65
CA GLY A 97 -9.13 1.69 -6.64
C GLY A 97 -8.49 0.71 -5.65
N SER A 98 -9.28 -0.19 -5.06
CA SER A 98 -8.85 -1.24 -4.14
C SER A 98 -9.16 -2.62 -4.71
N LEU A 99 -8.38 -3.62 -4.29
CA LEU A 99 -8.63 -5.03 -4.56
C LEU A 99 -9.18 -5.70 -3.30
N TRP A 100 -10.30 -6.40 -3.44
CA TRP A 100 -10.96 -7.12 -2.36
C TRP A 100 -10.93 -8.62 -2.67
N HIS A 101 -10.11 -9.38 -1.94
CA HIS A 101 -9.99 -10.82 -2.17
C HIS A 101 -11.34 -11.53 -1.96
N GLN A 102 -11.77 -12.28 -2.97
CA GLN A 102 -12.99 -13.08 -2.96
C GLN A 102 -12.66 -14.57 -2.83
N LYS A 103 -11.65 -15.04 -3.56
CA LYS A 103 -11.18 -16.41 -3.52
C LYS A 103 -9.65 -16.43 -3.38
N PRO A 104 -9.11 -16.91 -2.25
CA PRO A 104 -7.67 -17.08 -2.09
C PRO A 104 -7.15 -18.25 -2.92
N VAL A 105 -5.85 -18.25 -3.21
CA VAL A 105 -5.14 -19.35 -3.88
C VAL A 105 -5.32 -20.68 -3.14
N PHE A 106 -5.32 -20.65 -1.81
CA PHE A 106 -5.49 -21.81 -0.94
C PHE A 106 -6.66 -21.55 0.01
N GLU A 107 -7.65 -22.46 0.04
CA GLU A 107 -8.83 -22.35 0.91
C GLU A 107 -8.53 -22.79 2.35
N SER A 108 -7.42 -23.52 2.55
CA SER A 108 -6.90 -23.96 3.85
C SER A 108 -5.37 -24.00 3.85
N PRO A 109 -4.72 -23.85 5.03
CA PRO A 109 -3.26 -24.01 5.17
C PRO A 109 -2.76 -25.40 4.77
#